data_AF-D9WC74-F1
#
_entry.id   AF-D9WC74-F1
#
_cell.length_a   1.000
_cell.length_b   1.000
_cell.length_c   1.000
_cell.angle_alpha   90.00
_cell.angle_beta   90.00
_cell.angle_gamma   90.00
#
_symmetry.space_group_name_H-M   'P 1'
#
loop_
_entity.id
_entity.type
_entity.pdbx_description
1 polymer ?
#
loop_
_entity_poly.entity_id
_entity_poly.type
_entity_poly.pdbx_seq_one_letter_code
_entity_poly.pdbx_strand_id
1 'polypeptide(L)'
;MPQGQPTVVPDDGLTTRQRRNRPLVLVHTGVGKGKSTAAFGLALRAWNQNWPVGVFQFVKSAKWKVGEERALRVLGDSGEGGTVAWHKMGEGWSWVQRDMASSEEAAREGWEQVKRDLAAETYRLYVLDEFAYPMH
;
A
#
# COMPACT_ATOMS: atom_id res chain seq x y z
N MET A 1 -11.74 -21.49 -26.19
CA MET A 1 -11.00 -20.29 -25.76
C MET A 1 -9.58 -20.41 -26.27
N PRO A 2 -8.99 -19.37 -26.88
CA PRO A 2 -7.59 -19.43 -27.29
C PRO A 2 -6.71 -19.63 -26.05
N GLN A 3 -5.87 -20.67 -26.06
CA GLN A 3 -4.85 -20.85 -25.03
C GLN A 3 -3.67 -19.96 -25.40
N GLY A 4 -3.43 -18.90 -24.62
CA GLY A 4 -2.21 -18.11 -24.76
C GLY A 4 -1.01 -18.98 -24.41
N GLN A 5 -0.18 -19.33 -25.39
CA GLN A 5 1.12 -19.95 -25.14
C GLN A 5 2.11 -18.83 -24.78
N PRO A 6 2.63 -18.78 -23.54
CA PRO A 6 3.67 -17.82 -23.20
C PRO A 6 4.95 -18.14 -23.99
N THR A 7 5.64 -17.12 -24.47
CA THR A 7 6.91 -17.26 -25.19
C THR A 7 8.05 -17.73 -24.29
N VAL A 8 7.89 -17.59 -22.97
CA VAL A 8 8.85 -18.01 -21.95
C VAL A 8 8.11 -18.64 -20.77
N VAL A 9 8.49 -19.84 -20.38
CA VAL A 9 8.06 -20.48 -19.13
C VAL A 9 9.27 -20.54 -18.19
N PRO A 10 9.22 -19.90 -17.02
CA PRO A 10 10.30 -19.98 -16.04
C PRO A 10 10.54 -21.42 -15.56
N ASP A 11 11.80 -21.84 -15.48
CA ASP A 11 12.19 -23.15 -14.92
C ASP A 11 12.27 -23.08 -13.38
N ASP A 12 11.14 -22.75 -12.75
CA ASP A 12 11.00 -22.60 -11.30
C ASP A 12 10.08 -23.67 -10.67
N GLY A 13 9.72 -24.70 -11.44
CA GLY A 13 8.88 -25.83 -10.99
C GLY A 13 7.43 -25.48 -10.66
N LEU A 14 6.96 -24.26 -10.93
CA LEU A 14 5.61 -23.83 -10.58
C LEU A 14 4.58 -24.03 -11.68
N THR A 15 3.32 -24.24 -11.28
CA THR A 15 2.16 -24.14 -12.16
C THR A 15 1.81 -22.68 -12.47
N THR A 16 1.08 -22.43 -13.56
CA THR A 16 0.54 -21.09 -13.90
C THR A 16 -0.30 -20.51 -12.75
N ARG A 17 -1.08 -21.35 -12.06
CA ARG A 17 -1.89 -20.94 -10.90
C ARG A 17 -1.01 -20.53 -9.72
N GLN A 18 0.03 -21.30 -9.40
CA GLN A 18 0.97 -20.95 -8.32
C GLN A 18 1.68 -19.63 -8.60
N ARG A 19 2.14 -19.41 -9.84
CA ARG A 19 2.78 -18.13 -10.22
C ARG A 19 1.83 -16.94 -10.09
N ARG A 20 0.57 -17.09 -10.53
CA ARG A 20 -0.45 -16.02 -10.41
C ARG A 20 -0.83 -15.68 -8.97
N ASN A 21 -0.66 -16.61 -8.04
CA ASN A 21 -1.02 -16.43 -6.64
C ASN A 21 0.15 -16.00 -5.76
N ARG A 22 1.35 -15.81 -6.32
CA ARG A 22 2.50 -15.30 -5.57
C ARG A 22 2.26 -13.84 -5.15
N PRO A 23 2.72 -13.45 -3.94
CA PRO A 23 2.81 -12.04 -3.57
C PRO A 23 3.69 -11.28 -4.56
N LEU A 24 3.33 -10.02 -4.84
CA LEU A 24 4.06 -9.15 -5.75
C LEU A 24 4.43 -7.86 -5.04
N VAL A 25 5.60 -7.31 -5.39
CA VAL A 25 5.98 -5.94 -5.08
C VAL A 25 5.82 -5.13 -6.36
N LEU A 26 4.95 -4.12 -6.34
CA LEU A 26 4.71 -3.23 -7.47
C LEU A 26 5.35 -1.87 -7.18
N VAL A 27 6.23 -1.42 -8.07
CA VAL A 27 6.90 -0.13 -7.94
C VAL A 27 6.41 0.81 -9.03
N HIS A 28 5.63 1.81 -8.65
CA HIS A 28 5.24 2.92 -9.52
C HIS A 28 6.24 4.07 -9.33
N THR A 29 7.15 4.25 -10.29
CA THR A 29 8.21 5.27 -10.25
C THR A 29 8.21 6.14 -11.52
N GLY A 30 9.11 7.12 -11.58
CA GLY A 30 9.25 8.07 -12.68
C GLY A 30 8.67 9.46 -12.39
N VAL A 31 9.00 10.42 -13.25
CA VAL A 31 8.65 11.84 -13.07
C VAL A 31 7.20 12.17 -13.44
N GLY A 32 6.51 11.27 -14.15
CA GLY A 32 5.12 11.46 -14.56
C GLY A 32 4.12 11.47 -13.40
N LYS A 33 2.97 12.10 -13.63
CA LYS A 33 1.79 12.00 -12.74
C LYS A 33 1.15 10.62 -12.88
N GLY A 34 0.52 10.15 -11.80
CA GLY A 34 -0.28 8.92 -11.81
C GLY A 34 0.25 7.77 -10.95
N LYS A 35 1.42 7.90 -10.31
CA LYS A 35 1.99 6.87 -9.43
C LYS A 35 1.05 6.51 -8.27
N SER A 36 0.70 7.51 -7.46
CA SER A 36 -0.21 7.33 -6.32
C SER A 36 -1.62 6.99 -6.78
N THR A 37 -2.12 7.60 -7.86
CA THR A 37 -3.44 7.28 -8.42
C THR A 37 -3.53 5.82 -8.87
N ALA A 38 -2.49 5.25 -9.47
CA ALA A 38 -2.44 3.84 -9.82
C ALA A 38 -2.45 2.94 -8.57
N ALA A 39 -1.69 3.30 -7.54
CA ALA A 39 -1.67 2.58 -6.26
C ALA A 39 -3.04 2.61 -5.56
N PHE A 40 -3.72 3.77 -5.52
CA PHE A 40 -5.05 3.89 -4.94
C PHE A 40 -6.13 3.22 -5.77
N GLY A 41 -5.99 3.18 -7.10
CA GLY A 41 -6.85 2.36 -7.96
C GLY A 41 -6.73 0.87 -7.66
N LEU A 42 -5.52 0.39 -7.34
CA LEU A 42 -5.32 -0.99 -6.88
C LEU A 42 -5.92 -1.21 -5.49
N ALA A 43 -5.81 -0.24 -4.58
CA ALA A 43 -6.47 -0.28 -3.27
C ALA A 43 -7.99 -0.40 -3.38
N LEU A 44 -8.62 0.38 -4.26
CA LEU A 44 -10.06 0.27 -4.53
C LEU A 44 -10.44 -1.12 -5.06
N ARG A 45 -9.63 -1.68 -5.97
CA ARG A 45 -9.85 -3.04 -6.47
C ARG A 45 -9.72 -4.08 -5.36
N ALA A 46 -8.72 -3.96 -4.49
CA ALA A 46 -8.52 -4.86 -3.37
C ALA A 46 -9.67 -4.77 -2.35
N TRP A 47 -10.13 -3.56 -2.04
CA TRP A 47 -11.31 -3.33 -1.21
C TRP A 47 -12.53 -4.09 -1.73
N ASN A 48 -12.83 -4.00 -3.03
CA ASN A 48 -13.95 -4.72 -3.64
C ASN A 48 -13.75 -6.25 -3.66
N GLN A 49 -12.52 -6.74 -3.49
CA GLN A 49 -12.22 -8.18 -3.33
C GLN A 49 -12.27 -8.62 -1.86
N ASN A 50 -12.78 -7.76 -0.97
CA ASN A 50 -12.87 -7.99 0.47
C ASN A 50 -11.50 -8.16 1.15
N TRP A 51 -10.45 -7.54 0.60
CA TRP A 51 -9.09 -7.61 1.17
C TRP A 51 -8.88 -6.52 2.22
N PRO A 52 -8.25 -6.83 3.37
CA PRO A 52 -7.79 -5.78 4.27
C PRO A 52 -6.66 -4.98 3.60
N VAL A 53 -6.79 -3.66 3.57
CA VAL A 53 -5.85 -2.74 2.91
C VAL A 53 -5.23 -1.80 3.94
N GLY A 54 -3.90 -1.73 3.94
CA GLY A 54 -3.14 -0.73 4.70
C GLY A 54 -2.52 0.30 3.75
N VAL A 55 -2.86 1.57 3.92
CA VAL A 55 -2.24 2.70 3.21
C VAL A 55 -1.34 3.46 4.19
N PHE A 56 -0.10 3.67 3.78
CA PHE A 56 0.96 4.28 4.59
C PHE A 56 1.61 5.40 3.77
N GLN A 57 1.36 6.66 4.15
CA GLN A 57 1.89 7.84 3.44
C GLN A 57 3.11 8.41 4.16
N PHE A 58 4.27 8.38 3.50
CA PHE A 58 5.57 8.77 4.08
C PHE A 58 5.89 10.27 3.94
N VAL A 59 5.03 11.08 3.32
CA VAL A 59 5.24 12.52 3.18
C VAL A 59 4.04 13.30 3.72
N LYS A 60 4.32 14.34 4.51
CA LYS A 60 3.31 15.24 5.07
C LYS A 60 2.85 16.25 4.01
N SER A 61 1.85 15.91 3.20
CA SER A 61 1.23 16.91 2.33
C SER A 61 0.09 17.62 3.07
N ALA A 62 0.44 18.56 3.96
CA ALA A 62 -0.52 19.30 4.79
C ALA A 62 -1.55 20.14 3.98
N LYS A 63 -1.28 20.38 2.69
CA LYS A 63 -2.16 21.15 1.80
C LYS A 63 -3.06 20.31 0.89
N TRP A 64 -2.88 18.99 0.84
CA TRP A 64 -3.59 18.13 -0.11
C TRP A 64 -4.58 17.24 0.62
N LYS A 65 -5.87 17.62 0.57
CA LYS A 65 -6.96 16.67 0.83
C LYS A 65 -7.02 15.72 -0.37
N VAL A 66 -6.44 14.54 -0.21
CA VAL A 66 -6.46 13.50 -1.24
C VAL A 66 -7.89 12.96 -1.28
N GLY A 67 -8.59 13.12 -2.42
CA GLY A 67 -9.97 12.64 -2.57
C GLY A 67 -10.06 11.13 -2.37
N GLU A 68 -9.02 10.42 -2.78
CA GLU A 68 -8.84 8.98 -2.61
C GLU A 68 -8.78 8.57 -1.14
N GLU A 69 -8.17 9.37 -0.25
CA GLU A 69 -8.18 9.08 1.19
C GLU A 69 -9.60 9.07 1.72
N ARG A 70 -10.35 10.16 1.48
CA ARG A 70 -11.73 10.28 1.96
C ARG A 70 -12.58 9.13 1.41
N ALA A 71 -12.47 8.85 0.12
CA ALA A 71 -13.22 7.78 -0.53
C ALA A 71 -12.89 6.41 0.11
N LEU A 72 -11.61 6.07 0.25
CA LEU A 72 -11.19 4.78 0.78
C LEU A 72 -11.51 4.63 2.27
N ARG A 73 -11.49 5.69 3.07
CA ARG A 73 -11.98 5.65 4.46
C ARG A 73 -13.47 5.37 4.53
N VAL A 74 -14.29 6.12 3.78
CA VAL A 74 -15.75 5.90 3.72
C VAL A 74 -16.08 4.48 3.26
N LEU A 75 -15.35 3.96 2.26
CA LEU A 75 -15.51 2.59 1.78
C LEU A 75 -15.06 1.56 2.83
N GLY A 76 -13.99 1.82 3.58
CA GLY A 76 -13.54 0.96 4.68
C GLY A 76 -14.57 0.86 5.81
N ASP A 77 -15.28 1.97 6.08
CA ASP A 77 -16.29 2.05 7.13
C ASP A 77 -17.68 1.55 6.69
N SER A 78 -17.90 1.31 5.38
CA SER A 78 -19.22 0.97 4.86
C SER A 78 -19.67 -0.46 5.16
N GLY A 79 -18.74 -1.37 5.45
CA GLY A 79 -19.03 -2.80 5.65
C GLY A 79 -19.31 -3.61 4.37
N GLU A 80 -19.26 -2.97 3.20
CA GLU A 80 -19.57 -3.61 1.90
C GLU A 80 -18.35 -4.30 1.25
N GLY A 81 -17.15 -4.04 1.76
CA GLY A 81 -15.91 -4.60 1.22
C GLY A 81 -14.86 -4.80 2.30
N GLY A 82 -13.60 -4.82 1.88
CA GLY A 82 -12.47 -4.99 2.79
C GLY A 82 -12.29 -3.81 3.74
N THR A 83 -11.59 -4.04 4.85
CA THR A 83 -11.21 -2.95 5.76
C THR A 83 -10.15 -2.07 5.12
N VAL A 84 -10.15 -0.78 5.44
CA VAL A 84 -9.11 0.16 5.02
C VAL A 84 -8.55 0.87 6.24
N ALA A 85 -7.27 0.67 6.50
CA ALA A 85 -6.52 1.47 7.46
C ALA A 85 -5.64 2.46 6.70
N TRP A 86 -5.66 3.72 7.13
CA TRP A 86 -4.89 4.78 6.49
C TRP A 86 -4.08 5.55 7.51
N HIS A 87 -2.76 5.46 7.35
CA HIS A 87 -1.73 5.97 8.23
C HIS A 87 -0.92 7.07 7.52
N LYS A 88 -0.76 8.22 8.17
CA LYS A 88 0.01 9.35 7.64
C LYS A 88 1.20 9.65 8.52
N MET A 89 2.31 10.04 7.87
CA MET A 89 3.49 10.47 8.58
C MET A 89 3.21 11.67 9.49
N GLY A 90 3.51 11.51 10.77
CA GLY A 90 3.35 12.55 11.79
C GLY A 90 1.97 12.64 12.42
N GLU A 91 1.00 11.77 12.08
CA GLU A 91 -0.29 11.67 12.79
C GLU A 91 -0.28 10.58 13.89
N GLY A 92 0.90 10.09 14.28
CA GLY A 92 1.06 9.05 15.28
C GLY A 92 0.85 7.65 14.69
N TRP A 93 1.94 6.99 14.29
CA TRP A 93 1.91 5.58 13.86
C TRP A 93 1.80 4.61 15.04
N SER A 94 2.08 5.13 16.24
CA SER A 94 1.96 4.45 17.52
C SER A 94 0.95 5.17 18.40
N TRP A 95 0.27 4.42 19.26
CA TRP A 95 -0.64 4.91 20.31
C TRP A 95 0.03 5.87 21.31
N VAL A 96 1.33 6.13 21.17
CA VAL A 96 2.10 7.08 21.96
C VAL A 96 2.47 8.23 21.02
N GLN A 97 1.64 9.26 21.02
CA GLN A 97 1.90 10.51 20.33
C GLN A 97 3.22 11.11 20.84
N ARG A 98 4.33 10.81 20.15
CA ARG A 98 5.61 11.48 20.34
C ARG A 98 5.75 12.53 19.26
N ASP A 99 6.09 13.75 19.64
CA ASP A 99 6.60 14.74 18.72
C ASP A 99 7.95 14.23 18.18
N MET A 100 7.91 13.58 17.02
CA MET A 100 9.12 13.14 16.32
C MET A 100 9.88 14.39 15.86
N ALA A 101 11.16 14.46 16.21
CA ALA A 101 11.95 15.68 16.06
C ALA A 101 12.34 15.96 14.61
N SER A 102 12.33 14.93 13.75
CA SER A 102 12.65 15.04 12.32
C SER A 102 11.75 14.21 11.42
N SER A 103 11.70 14.58 10.13
CA SER A 103 11.02 13.80 9.10
C SER A 103 11.63 12.40 8.91
N GLU A 104 12.94 12.26 9.12
CA GLU A 104 13.64 10.96 9.04
C GLU A 104 13.22 10.00 10.15
N GLU A 105 13.11 10.51 11.38
CA GLU A 105 12.64 9.74 12.53
C GLU A 105 11.22 9.22 12.31
N ALA A 106 10.31 10.09 11.84
CA ALA A 106 8.93 9.73 11.56
C ALA A 106 8.82 8.72 10.41
N ALA A 107 9.68 8.81 9.39
CA ALA A 107 9.73 7.83 8.32
C ALA A 107 10.26 6.47 8.80
N ARG A 108 11.28 6.47 9.65
CA ARG A 108 11.82 5.24 10.27
C ARG A 108 10.76 4.54 11.14
N GLU A 109 10.03 5.30 11.96
CA GLU A 109 8.93 4.74 12.75
C GLU A 109 7.82 4.17 11.88
N GLY A 110 7.43 4.89 10.82
CA GLY A 110 6.45 4.42 9.86
C GLY A 110 6.88 3.11 9.19
N TRP A 111 8.16 2.99 8.83
CA TRP A 111 8.70 1.74 8.28
C TRP A 111 8.71 0.59 9.29
N GLU A 112 9.07 0.85 10.56
CA GLU A 112 8.97 -0.18 11.59
C GLU A 112 7.52 -0.63 11.84
N GLN A 113 6.54 0.27 11.71
CA GLN A 113 5.13 -0.11 11.75
C GLN A 113 4.75 -1.02 10.56
N VAL A 114 5.13 -0.65 9.34
CA VAL A 114 4.89 -1.48 8.14
C VAL A 114 5.51 -2.87 8.30
N LYS A 115 6.73 -2.97 8.84
CA LYS A 115 7.38 -4.26 9.13
C LYS A 115 6.60 -5.10 10.13
N ARG A 116 6.10 -4.49 11.21
CA ARG A 116 5.26 -5.18 12.21
C ARG A 116 3.99 -5.71 11.56
N ASP A 117 3.30 -4.89 10.77
CA ASP A 117 2.05 -5.28 10.11
C ASP A 117 2.28 -6.37 9.05
N LEU A 118 3.39 -6.32 8.31
CA LEU A 118 3.76 -7.39 7.36
C LEU A 118 4.02 -8.71 8.09
N ALA A 119 4.75 -8.69 9.20
CA ALA A 119 5.05 -9.88 9.99
C ALA A 119 3.79 -10.48 10.66
N ALA A 120 2.82 -9.62 11.00
CA ALA A 120 1.53 -10.03 11.54
C ALA A 120 0.50 -10.41 10.46
N GLU A 121 0.84 -10.29 9.18
CA GLU A 121 -0.07 -10.47 8.05
C GLU A 121 -1.37 -9.65 8.17
N THR A 122 -1.28 -8.45 8.78
CA THR A 122 -2.43 -7.59 9.11
C THR A 122 -3.27 -7.23 7.87
N TYR A 123 -2.60 -6.98 6.75
CA TYR A 123 -3.23 -6.58 5.49
C TYR A 123 -2.86 -7.54 4.36
N ARG A 124 -3.67 -7.55 3.31
CA ARG A 124 -3.39 -8.29 2.07
C ARG A 124 -2.86 -7.40 0.96
N LEU A 125 -3.09 -6.10 1.05
CA LEU A 125 -2.46 -5.09 0.22
C LEU A 125 -1.88 -3.99 1.11
N TYR A 126 -0.62 -3.66 0.86
CA TYR A 126 0.09 -2.54 1.48
C TYR A 126 0.37 -1.51 0.39
N VAL A 127 -0.10 -0.28 0.57
CA VAL A 127 0.27 0.87 -0.25
C VAL A 127 1.26 1.72 0.52
N LEU A 128 2.51 1.76 0.06
CA LEU A 128 3.58 2.57 0.64
C LEU A 128 3.78 3.83 -0.23
N ASP A 129 2.89 4.80 -0.06
CA ASP A 129 2.86 6.01 -0.88
C ASP A 129 3.99 6.95 -0.47
N GLU A 130 4.69 7.50 -1.47
CA GLU A 130 5.85 8.38 -1.31
C GLU A 130 7.02 7.77 -0.50
N PHE A 131 7.11 6.43 -0.43
CA PHE A 131 8.17 5.71 0.30
C PHE A 131 9.59 5.96 -0.22
N ALA A 132 9.75 6.41 -1.46
CA ALA A 132 11.09 6.67 -2.03
C ALA A 132 11.78 7.87 -1.36
N TYR A 133 11.03 8.88 -0.87
CA TYR A 133 11.59 10.07 -0.25
C TYR A 133 12.48 9.79 0.97
N PRO A 134 12.08 8.97 1.95
CA PRO A 134 12.92 8.67 3.11
C PRO A 134 14.10 7.71 2.85
N MET A 135 14.32 7.25 1.63
CA MET A 135 15.48 6.39 1.30
C MET A 135 16.74 7.17 0.94
N HIS A 136 16.68 8.51 0.89
CA HIS A 136 17.74 9.39 0.44
C HIS A 136 18.27 10.27 1.58
#